data_AF-H5YIA7-F1
#
_entry.id   AF-H5YIA7-F1
#
_cell.length_a   1.000
_cell.length_b   1.000
_cell.length_c   1.000
_cell.angle_alpha   90.00
_cell.angle_beta   90.00
_cell.angle_gamma   90.00
#
_symmetry.space_group_name_H-M   'P 1'
#
loop_
_entity.id
_entity.type
_entity.pdbx_description
1 polymer ?
#
loop_
_entity_poly.entity_id
_entity_poly.type
_entity_poly.pdbx_seq_one_letter_code
_entity_poly.pdbx_strand_id
1 'polypeptide(L)' 'MDILIGAVMIAAAGVLIFIGLPSRAGDHPKFLRFEAALVLYPPVILSFLGLGAAALISGLLTR' A
#
# COMPACT_ATOMS: atom_id res chain seq x y z
N MET A 1 -1.71 8.38 -18.71
CA MET A 1 -1.72 8.91 -17.34
C MET A 1 -1.74 7.78 -16.31
N ASP A 2 -2.30 6.64 -16.70
CA ASP A 2 -2.59 5.46 -15.87
C ASP A 2 -1.33 4.75 -15.36
N ILE A 3 -0.27 4.69 -16.16
CA ILE A 3 1.04 4.13 -15.73
C ILE A 3 1.60 4.92 -14.54
N LEU A 4 1.53 6.26 -14.59
CA LEU A 4 2.05 7.10 -13.51
C LEU A 4 1.22 6.94 -12.24
N ILE A 5 -0.11 6.91 -12.37
CA ILE A 5 -1.04 6.68 -11.26
C ILE A 5 -0.76 5.30 -10.63
N GLY A 6 -0.66 4.26 -11.45
CA GLY A 6 -0.33 2.90 -10.99
C GLY A 6 1.00 2.84 -10.25
N ALA A 7 2.05 3.47 -10.81
CA ALA A 7 3.36 3.52 -10.17
C ALA A 7 3.33 4.24 -8.81
N VAL A 8 2.63 5.38 -8.70
CA VAL A 8 2.50 6.12 -7.44
C VAL A 8 1.73 5.31 -6.40
N MET A 9 0.65 4.62 -6.80
CA MET A 9 -0.13 3.79 -5.88
C MET A 9 0.66 2.59 -5.35
N ILE A 10 1.43 1.91 -6.20
CA ILE A 10 2.31 0.83 -5.77
C ILE A 10 3.43 1.35 -4.85
N ALA A 11 4.03 2.50 -5.19
CA ALA A 11 5.05 3.12 -4.33
C ALA A 11 4.47 3.47 -2.95
N ALA A 12 3.27 4.05 -2.89
CA ALA A 12 2.59 4.36 -1.64
C ALA A 12 2.29 3.09 -0.82
N ALA A 13 1.82 2.02 -1.45
CA ALA A 13 1.64 0.73 -0.78
C ALA A 13 2.96 0.20 -0.20
N GLY A 14 4.05 0.28 -0.96
CA GLY A 14 5.39 -0.12 -0.50
C GLY A 14 5.85 0.67 0.72
N VAL A 15 5.64 1.99 0.73
CA VAL A 15 5.94 2.85 1.89
C VAL A 15 5.09 2.46 3.10
N LEU A 16 3.78 2.24 2.91
CA LEU A 16 2.87 1.82 3.98
C LEU A 16 3.28 0.46 4.57
N ILE A 17 3.69 -0.49 3.73
CA ILE A 17 4.24 -1.76 4.20
C ILE A 17 5.50 -1.49 5.02
N PHE A 18 6.46 -0.73 4.47
CA PHE A 18 7.73 -0.46 5.13
C PHE A 18 7.58 0.18 6.52
N ILE A 19 6.70 1.17 6.68
CA ILE A 19 6.46 1.81 7.98
C ILE A 19 5.61 0.94 8.92
N GLY A 20 4.85 -0.02 8.37
CA GLY A 20 4.03 -0.97 9.12
C GLY A 20 4.81 -2.17 9.66
N LEU A 21 6.04 -2.39 9.18
CA LEU A 21 6.88 -3.49 9.65
C LEU A 21 7.20 -3.33 11.15
N PRO A 22 7.19 -4.42 11.92
CA PRO A 22 7.63 -4.39 13.30
C PRO A 22 9.13 -4.10 13.38
N SER A 23 9.54 -3.45 14.47
CA SER A 23 10.95 -3.25 14.79
C SER A 23 11.67 -4.60 14.95
N ARG A 24 13.00 -4.63 14.84
CA ARG A 24 13.81 -5.84 15.14
C ARG A 24 13.61 -6.35 16.57
N ALA A 25 13.11 -5.50 17.47
CA ALA A 25 12.71 -5.85 18.83
C ALA A 25 11.30 -6.45 18.95
N GLY A 26 10.55 -6.58 17.85
CA GLY A 26 9.16 -7.06 17.82
C GLY A 26 8.11 -5.98 18.11
N ASP A 27 8.52 -4.75 18.41
CA ASP A 27 7.59 -3.66 18.70
C ASP A 27 6.83 -3.22 17.44
N HIS A 28 5.49 -3.23 17.55
CA HIS A 28 4.61 -2.68 16.51
C HIS A 28 4.62 -1.14 16.52
N PRO A 29 4.54 -0.50 15.33
CA PRO A 29 4.41 0.94 15.22
C PRO A 29 3.25 1.51 16.05
N LYS A 30 3.46 2.66 16.69
CA LYS A 30 2.48 3.28 17.60
C LYS A 30 1.12 3.53 16.94
N PHE A 31 1.08 3.78 15.63
CA PHE A 31 -0.16 4.02 14.89
C PHE A 31 -0.99 2.73 14.66
N LEU A 32 -0.36 1.55 14.68
CA LEU A 32 -1.05 0.24 14.63
C LEU A 32 -1.57 -0.21 16.00
N ARG A 33 -1.31 0.53 17.07
CA ARG A 33 -1.84 0.19 18.41
C ARG A 33 -3.32 0.56 18.57
N PHE A 34 -3.87 1.35 17.65
CA PHE A 34 -5.30 1.64 17.60
C PHE A 34 -6.03 0.46 16.95
N GLU A 35 -7.04 -0.08 17.62
CA GLU A 35 -7.83 -1.24 17.15
C GLU A 35 -8.38 -1.03 15.73
N ALA A 36 -8.84 0.19 15.42
CA ALA A 36 -9.33 0.54 14.08
C ALA A 36 -8.22 0.51 13.01
N ALA A 37 -6.99 0.90 13.36
CA ALA A 37 -5.87 0.88 12.43
C ALA A 37 -5.44 -0.56 12.12
N LEU A 38 -5.46 -1.46 13.10
CA LEU A 38 -5.16 -2.90 12.88
C LEU A 38 -6.08 -3.54 11.84
N VAL A 39 -7.36 -3.14 11.83
CA VAL A 39 -8.35 -3.67 10.89
C VAL A 39 -8.29 -2.96 9.54
N LEU A 40 -8.08 -1.64 9.53
CA LEU A 40 -8.17 -0.82 8.31
C LEU A 40 -6.87 -0.80 7.51
N TYR A 41 -5.72 -0.95 8.16
CA TYR A 41 -4.42 -0.82 7.51
C TYR A 41 -4.17 -1.89 6.44
N PRO A 42 -4.44 -3.20 6.69
CA PRO A 42 -4.30 -4.23 5.66
C PRO A 42 -5.18 -4.00 4.40
N PRO A 43 -6.50 -3.76 4.51
CA PRO A 43 -7.33 -3.56 3.32
C PRO A 43 -6.99 -2.25 2.58
N VAL A 44 -6.50 -1.21 3.25
CA VAL A 44 -6.00 0.00 2.57
C VAL A 44 -4.78 -0.34 1.71
N ILE A 45 -3.77 -1.04 2.26
CA ILE A 45 -2.59 -1.46 1.49
C ILE A 45 -3.01 -2.32 0.28
N LEU A 46 -3.91 -3.28 0.50
CA LEU A 46 -4.41 -4.14 -0.57
C LEU A 46 -5.16 -3.36 -1.66
N SER A 47 -5.91 -2.33 -1.28
CA SER A 47 -6.60 -1.46 -2.24
C SER A 47 -5.60 -0.68 -3.10
N PHE A 48 -4.54 -0.14 -2.50
CA PHE A 48 -3.48 0.55 -3.23
C PHE A 48 -2.74 -0.39 -4.18
N LEU A 49 -2.44 -1.62 -3.75
CA LEU A 49 -1.81 -2.63 -4.60
C LEU A 49 -2.72 -3.05 -5.76
N GLY A 50 -3.98 -3.38 -5.48
CA GLY A 50 -4.92 -3.86 -6.49
C GLY A 50 -5.25 -2.80 -7.53
N LEU A 51 -5.63 -1.60 -7.10
CA LEU A 51 -5.93 -0.49 -8.00
C LEU A 51 -4.67 0.01 -8.72
N GLY A 52 -3.54 0.07 -8.03
CA GLY A 52 -2.27 0.46 -8.62
C GLY A 52 -1.83 -0.51 -9.73
N ALA A 53 -1.92 -1.82 -9.47
CA ALA A 53 -1.65 -2.85 -10.46
C ALA A 53 -2.61 -2.77 -11.65
N ALA A 54 -3.91 -2.59 -11.40
CA ALA A 54 -4.92 -2.43 -12.45
C ALA A 54 -4.62 -1.22 -13.35
N ALA A 55 -4.28 -0.06 -12.76
CA ALA A 55 -3.91 1.14 -13.51
C ALA A 55 -2.61 0.96 -14.33
N LEU A 56 -1.62 0.24 -13.78
CA LEU A 56 -0.39 -0.11 -14.49
C LEU A 56 -0.66 -1.01 -15.69
N ILE A 57 -1.42 -2.10 -15.49
CA ILE A 57 -1.79 -3.04 -16.56
C ILE A 57 -2.61 -2.31 -17.62
N SER A 58 -3.62 -1.55 -17.23
CA SER A 58 -4.44 -0.77 -18.17
C SER A 58 -3.60 0.23 -18.95
N GLY A 59 -2.67 0.92 -18.29
CA GLY A 59 -1.77 1.86 -18.93
C GLY A 59 -0.78 1.22 -19.90
N LEU A 60 -0.38 -0.04 -19.66
CA LEU A 60 0.46 -0.82 -20.58
C LEU A 60 -0.32 -1.36 -21.77
N LEU A 61 -1.58 -1.78 -21.57
CA LEU A 61 -2.46 -2.30 -22.63
C LEU A 61 -2.97 -1.21 -23.57
N THR A 62 -3.09 0.03 -23.09
CA THR A 62 -3.59 1.17 -23.87
C THR A 62 -2.46 1.98 -24.53
N ARG A 63 -1.25 1.42 -24.54
CA ARG A 63 -0.05 2.07 -25.08
C ARG A 63 0.28 1.59 -26.48
#